data_AF-A0AAW6UEC3-F1
#
_entry.id   AF-A0AAW6UEC3-F1
#
_cell.length_a   1.000
_cell.length_b   1.000
_cell.length_c   1.000
_cell.angle_alpha   90.00
_cell.angle_beta   90.00
_cell.angle_gamma   90.00
#
_symmetry.space_group_name_H-M   'P 1'
#
loop_
_entity.id
_entity.type
_entity.pdbx_description
1 polymer ?
#
loop_
_entity_poly.entity_id
_entity_poly.type
_entity_poly.pdbx_seq_one_letter_code
_entity_poly.pdbx_strand_id
1 'polypeptide(L)' 'MNETMKGYVYRLKPTTKQINLINKTFGCVRKMWNLLLLERKSIYELYGKYPELLNSHQYI' A
#
# COMPACT_ATOMS: atom_id res chain seq x y z
N MET A 1 -35.82 8.32 8.93
CA MET A 1 -35.43 8.27 7.51
C MET A 1 -33.94 7.98 7.52
N ASN A 2 -33.54 6.72 7.30
CA ASN A 2 -32.13 6.30 7.44
C ASN A 2 -31.40 6.56 6.12
N GLU A 3 -30.46 7.49 6.12
CA GLU A 3 -29.60 7.76 4.96
C GLU A 3 -28.62 6.61 4.76
N THR A 4 -28.81 5.83 3.70
CA THR A 4 -27.79 4.89 3.23
C THR A 4 -26.68 5.66 2.53
N MET A 5 -25.47 5.70 3.12
CA MET A 5 -24.27 6.16 2.42
C MET A 5 -23.95 5.19 1.27
N LYS A 6 -24.31 5.59 0.04
CA LYS A 6 -23.96 4.84 -1.17
C LYS A 6 -22.63 5.34 -1.69
N GLY A 7 -21.62 4.47 -1.71
CA GLY A 7 -20.33 4.75 -2.35
C GLY A 7 -20.44 4.64 -3.88
N TYR A 8 -19.96 5.64 -4.60
CA TYR A 8 -19.90 5.61 -6.07
C TYR A 8 -18.59 4.98 -6.53
N VAL A 9 -18.68 3.93 -7.35
CA VAL A 9 -17.51 3.34 -8.01
C VAL A 9 -17.23 4.10 -9.30
N TYR A 10 -16.23 4.98 -9.28
CA TYR A 10 -15.75 5.67 -10.48
C TYR A 10 -14.61 4.89 -11.14
N ARG A 11 -14.76 4.58 -12.43
CA ARG A 11 -13.64 4.12 -13.27
C ARG A 11 -13.03 5.32 -13.97
N LEU A 12 -11.76 5.60 -13.71
CA LEU A 12 -11.02 6.64 -14.41
C LEU A 12 -10.75 6.20 -15.86
N LYS A 13 -11.06 7.07 -16.83
CA LYS A 13 -10.69 6.94 -18.24
C LYS A 13 -9.71 8.06 -18.59
N PRO A 14 -8.46 7.98 -18.12
CA PRO A 14 -7.52 9.08 -18.23
C PRO A 14 -7.08 9.30 -19.68
N THR A 15 -6.88 10.55 -20.06
CA THR A 15 -6.18 10.92 -21.30
C THR A 15 -4.70 10.57 -21.21
N THR A 16 -3.98 10.53 -22.34
CA THR A 16 -2.54 10.23 -22.38
C THR A 16 -1.73 11.14 -21.44
N LYS A 17 -2.09 12.43 -21.34
CA LYS A 17 -1.44 13.38 -20.44
C LYS A 17 -1.66 13.04 -18.96
N GLN A 18 -2.86 12.59 -18.61
CA GLN A 18 -3.19 12.16 -17.25
C GLN A 18 -2.50 10.85 -16.88
N ILE A 19 -2.40 9.88 -17.81
CA ILE A 19 -1.63 8.64 -17.61
C ILE A 19 -0.18 8.97 -17.28
N ASN A 20 0.45 9.86 -18.06
CA ASN A 20 1.83 10.27 -17.82
C ASN A 20 1.99 10.95 -16.45
N LEU A 21 1.03 11.77 -16.04
CA LEU A 21 1.04 12.39 -14.72
C LEU A 21 0.91 11.35 -13.59
N ILE A 22 -0.06 10.43 -13.71
CA ILE A 22 -0.28 9.34 -12.75
C ILE A 22 0.98 8.48 -12.62
N ASN A 23 1.65 8.16 -13.72
CA ASN A 23 2.90 7.39 -13.68
C ASN A 23 4.04 8.16 -13.01
N LYS A 24 4.12 9.49 -13.18
CA LYS A 24 5.09 10.32 -12.47
C LYS A 24 4.79 10.42 -10.97
N THR A 25 3.53 10.55 -10.59
CA THR A 25 3.14 10.77 -9.18
C THR A 25 3.01 9.47 -8.39
N PHE A 26 2.47 8.42 -8.99
CA PHE A 26 2.16 7.15 -8.34
C PHE A 26 3.04 5.99 -8.81
N GLY A 27 3.92 6.19 -9.80
CA GLY A 27 4.75 5.10 -10.35
C GLY A 27 5.65 4.44 -9.30
N CYS A 28 6.13 5.20 -8.32
CA CYS A 28 6.94 4.68 -7.23
C CYS A 28 6.14 3.99 -6.12
N VAL A 29 4.81 4.20 -6.03
CA VAL A 29 3.99 3.66 -4.93
C VAL A 29 3.97 2.14 -4.96
N ARG A 30 3.89 1.53 -6.15
CA ARG A 30 3.98 0.07 -6.32
C ARG A 30 5.33 -0.47 -5.81
N LYS A 31 6.42 0.23 -6.08
CA LYS A 31 7.77 -0.15 -5.66
C LYS A 31 7.92 -0.03 -4.14
N MET A 32 7.50 1.09 -3.55
CA MET A 32 7.52 1.30 -2.10
C MET A 32 6.67 0.25 -1.38
N TRP A 33 5.45 -0.01 -1.86
CA TRP A 33 4.60 -1.05 -1.30
C TRP A 33 5.30 -2.42 -1.29
N ASN A 34 5.89 -2.81 -2.41
CA ASN A 34 6.58 -4.10 -2.50
C ASN A 34 7.80 -4.17 -1.55
N LEU A 35 8.53 -3.07 -1.37
CA LEU A 35 9.66 -2.99 -0.45
C LEU A 35 9.20 -3.16 1.01
N LEU A 36 8.18 -2.41 1.43
CA LEU A 36 7.62 -2.50 2.77
C LEU A 36 7.01 -3.87 3.05
N LEU A 37 6.34 -4.47 2.05
CA LEU A 37 5.79 -5.82 2.17
C LEU A 37 6.88 -6.88 2.31
N LEU A 38 7.99 -6.73 1.58
CA LEU A 38 9.15 -7.62 1.69
C LEU A 38 9.74 -7.55 3.10
N GLU A 39 9.96 -6.35 3.63
CA GLU A 39 10.48 -6.14 4.98
C GLU A 39 9.58 -6.78 6.05
N ARG A 40 8.26 -6.55 5.98
CA ARG A 40 7.30 -7.18 6.89
C ARG A 40 7.36 -8.71 6.85
N LYS A 41 7.48 -9.29 5.65
CA LYS A 41 7.59 -10.74 5.50
C LYS A 41 8.89 -11.26 6.11
N SER A 42 10.03 -10.63 5.82
CA SER A 42 11.32 -11.09 6.34
C SER A 42 11.38 -11.02 7.87
N ILE A 43 10.82 -9.96 8.46
CA ILE A 43 10.76 -9.79 9.91
C ILE A 43 9.85 -10.82 10.56
N TYR A 44 8.71 -11.13 9.94
CA TYR A 44 7.83 -12.20 10.42
C TYR A 44 8.46 -13.59 10.31
N GLU A 45 9.17 -13.88 9.23
CA GLU A 45 9.90 -15.16 9.06
C GLU A 45 11.02 -15.31 10.11
N LEU A 46 11.69 -14.22 10.46
CA LEU A 46 12.79 -14.22 11.42
C LEU A 46 12.31 -14.29 12.88
N TYR A 47 11.29 -13.51 13.23
CA TYR A 47 10.86 -13.30 14.63
C TYR A 47 9.43 -13.77 14.93
N GLY A 48 8.73 -14.42 13.99
CA GLY A 48 7.32 -14.79 14.17
C GLY A 48 7.03 -15.69 15.38
N LYS A 49 8.04 -16.37 15.92
CA LYS A 49 7.94 -17.17 17.16
C LYS A 49 8.21 -16.39 18.45
N TYR A 50 8.72 -15.17 18.34
CA TYR A 50 9.21 -14.33 19.43
C TYR A 50 8.53 -12.95 19.35
N PRO A 51 7.32 -12.80 19.93
CA PRO A 51 6.52 -11.58 19.83
C PRO A 51 7.25 -10.32 20.30
N GLU A 52 8.10 -10.44 21.31
CA GLU A 52 8.93 -9.36 21.84
C GLU A 52 9.91 -8.81 20.81
N LEU A 53 10.55 -9.69 20.02
CA LEU A 53 11.47 -9.30 18.95
C LEU A 53 10.70 -8.74 17.75
N LEU A 54 9.56 -9.34 17.41
CA LEU A 54 8.69 -8.87 16.33
C LEU A 54 8.21 -7.43 16.55
N ASN A 55 7.84 -7.10 17.79
CA ASN A 55 7.34 -5.78 18.16
C ASN A 55 8.46 -4.74 18.34
N SER A 56 9.71 -5.18 18.45
CA SER A 56 10.87 -4.29 18.60
C SER A 56 11.36 -3.71 17.28
N HIS A 57 10.99 -4.32 16.13
CA HIS A 57 11.44 -3.89 14.82
C HIS A 57 10.77 -2.58 14.37
N GLN A 58 11.58 -1.60 13.97
CA GLN A 58 11.10 -0.35 13.40
C GLN A 58 11.09 -0.46 11.86
N TYR A 59 9.89 -0.43 11.28
CA TYR A 59 9.70 -0.40 9.83
C TYR A 59 10.16 0.92 9.21
N ILE A 60 10.58 0.85 7.95
CA ILE A 60 10.94 2.02 7.12
C ILE A 60 9.70 2.84 6.76
#